data_AF-A0A0H3GXV8-F1
#
_entry.id   AF-A0A0H3GXV8-F1
#
_cell.length_a   1.000
_cell.length_b   1.000
_cell.length_c   1.000
_cell.angle_alpha   90.00
_cell.angle_beta   90.00
_cell.angle_gamma   90.00
#
_symmetry.space_group_name_H-M   'P 1'
#
loop_
_entity.id
_entity.type
_entity.pdbx_description
1 polymer ?
#
loop_
_entity_poly.entity_id
_entity_poly.type
_entity_poly.pdbx_seq_one_letter_code
_entity_poly.pdbx_strand_id
1 'polypeptide(L)' 'MKRLWDAANAALDVIDAEIAQGLPEPEWAAQLREVIALIDEPSPEQDDCSPYLDLNNK' A
#
# COMPACT_ATOMS: atom_id res chain seq x y z
N MET A 1 -0.59 -8.66 -4.60
CA MET A 1 0.04 -7.37 -4.24
C MET A 1 -0.87 -6.16 -4.44
N LYS A 2 -1.89 -6.25 -5.29
CA LYS A 2 -2.83 -5.14 -5.52
C LYS A 2 -3.46 -4.59 -4.26
N ARG A 3 -3.88 -5.49 -3.36
CA ARG A 3 -4.47 -5.07 -2.09
C ARG A 3 -3.53 -4.25 -1.20
N LEU A 4 -2.22 -4.52 -1.24
CA LEU A 4 -1.23 -3.73 -0.49
C LEU A 4 -1.00 -2.36 -1.16
N TRP A 5 -0.90 -2.33 -2.48
CA TRP A 5 -0.76 -1.08 -3.24
C TRP A 5 -1.99 -0.17 -3.05
N ASP A 6 -3.19 -0.74 -3.10
CA ASP A 6 -4.45 -0.03 -2.85
C ASP A 6 -4.52 0.51 -1.41
N ALA A 7 -4.18 -0.32 -0.41
CA ALA A 7 -4.13 0.10 0.98
C ALA A 7 -3.07 1.21 1.22
N ALA A 8 -1.93 1.15 0.53
CA ALA A 8 -0.89 2.16 0.62
C ALA A 8 -1.33 3.50 0.02
N ASN A 9 -1.99 3.48 -1.13
CA ASN A 9 -2.60 4.69 -1.72
C ASN A 9 -3.73 5.25 -0.85
N ALA A 10 -4.59 4.39 -0.29
CA ALA A 10 -5.64 4.82 0.63
C ALA A 10 -5.06 5.44 1.91
N ALA A 11 -3.96 4.90 2.43
CA ALA A 11 -3.27 5.51 3.57
C ALA A 11 -2.72 6.91 3.21
N LEU A 12 -2.15 7.08 2.02
CA LEU A 12 -1.69 8.41 1.57
C LEU A 12 -2.84 9.40 1.37
N ASP A 13 -4.00 8.97 0.88
CA ASP A 13 -5.20 9.82 0.75
C ASP A 13 -5.66 10.35 2.11
N VAL A 14 -5.66 9.49 3.15
CA VAL A 14 -5.95 9.90 4.53
C VAL A 14 -4.93 10.91 5.03
N ILE A 15 -3.63 10.68 4.77
CA ILE A 15 -2.57 11.63 5.15
C ILE A 15 -2.73 12.98 4.45
N ASP A 16 -3.06 12.99 3.15
CA ASP A 16 -3.32 14.23 2.41
C ASP A 16 -4.51 15.01 3.00
N ALA A 17 -5.57 14.31 3.41
CA ALA A 17 -6.70 14.92 4.10
C ALA A 17 -6.29 15.51 5.47
N GLU A 18 -5.47 14.81 6.25
CA GLU A 18 -4.94 15.29 7.53
C GLU A 18 -4.05 16.53 7.35
N ILE A 19 -3.17 16.52 6.33
CA ILE A 19 -2.32 17.66 5.97
C ILE A 19 -3.18 18.86 5.56
N ALA A 20 -4.24 18.64 4.79
CA ALA A 20 -5.19 19.69 4.41
C ALA A 20 -5.91 20.31 5.63
N GLN A 21 -6.06 19.56 6.73
CA GLN A 21 -6.57 20.05 8.01
C GLN A 21 -5.50 20.76 8.86
N GLY A 22 -4.24 20.79 8.42
CA GLY A 22 -3.13 21.44 9.10
C GLY A 22 -2.32 20.52 10.02
N LEU A 23 -2.51 19.20 9.94
CA LEU A 23 -1.65 18.24 10.63
C LEU A 23 -0.30 18.11 9.90
N PRO A 24 0.80 17.89 10.64
CA PRO A 24 2.10 17.72 10.02
C PRO A 24 2.18 16.40 9.23
N GLU A 25 2.86 16.43 8.08
CA GLU A 25 3.15 15.23 7.30
C GLU A 25 4.07 14.29 8.11
N PRO A 26 3.70 13.01 8.30
CA PRO A 26 4.56 12.07 9.01
C PRO A 26 5.75 11.64 8.14
N GLU A 27 6.91 11.40 8.75
CA GLU A 27 8.16 11.06 8.04
C GLU A 27 8.04 9.82 7.15
N TRP A 28 7.21 8.85 7.55
CA TRP A 28 6.98 7.63 6.77
C TRP A 28 6.12 7.88 5.52
N ALA A 29 5.34 8.97 5.43
CA ALA A 29 4.52 9.25 4.25
C ALA A 29 5.37 9.55 3.02
N ALA A 30 6.47 10.29 3.19
CA ALA A 30 7.44 10.52 2.13
C ALA A 30 8.05 9.20 1.63
N GLN A 31 8.49 8.34 2.55
CA GLN A 31 9.02 7.01 2.22
C GLN A 31 7.96 6.13 1.53
N LEU A 32 6.70 6.19 1.96
CA LEU A 32 5.62 5.44 1.36
C LEU A 32 5.35 5.91 -0.08
N ARG A 33 5.31 7.22 -0.33
CA ARG A 33 5.19 7.80 -1.68
C ARG A 33 6.32 7.35 -2.59
N GLU A 34 7.56 7.34 -2.10
CA GLU A 34 8.71 6.83 -2.87
C GLU A 34 8.55 5.35 -3.21
N VAL A 35 8.20 4.51 -2.22
CA VAL A 35 8.02 3.07 -2.46
C VAL A 35 6.89 2.79 -3.45
N ILE A 36 5.76 3.49 -3.34
CA ILE A 36 4.64 3.37 -4.28
C ILE A 36 5.05 3.84 -5.68
N ALA A 37 5.84 4.91 -5.79
CA ALA A 37 6.34 5.38 -7.09
C ALA A 37 7.36 4.42 -7.73
N LEU A 38 8.08 3.62 -6.93
CA LEU A 38 9.02 2.61 -7.39
C LEU A 38 8.35 1.32 -7.86
N ILE A 39 7.11 1.07 -7.45
CA ILE A 39 6.34 -0.10 -7.86
C ILE A 39 5.32 0.31 -8.93
N ASP A 40 5.28 -0.43 -10.03
CA ASP A 40 4.21 -0.27 -11.02
C ASP A 40 2.85 -0.60 -10.37
N GLU A 41 1.77 0.02 -10.87
CA GLU A 41 0.42 -0.34 -10.44
C GLU A 41 0.23 -1.85 -10.69
N PRO A 42 0.06 -2.67 -9.64
CA PRO A 42 -0.11 -4.10 -9.83
C PRO A 42 -1.43 -4.34 -10.57
N SER A 43 -1.34 -5.06 -11.68
CA SER A 43 -2.52 -5.47 -12.42
C SER A 43 -3.47 -6.27 -11.51
N PRO A 44 -4.80 -6.19 -11.68
CA PRO A 44 -5.78 -6.92 -10.86
C PRO A 44 -5.49 -8.42 -10.74
N GLU A 45 -4.85 -9.00 -11.76
CA GLU A 45 -4.48 -10.42 -11.82
C GLU A 45 -3.30 -10.78 -10.90
N GLN A 46 -2.54 -9.80 -10.40
CA GLN A 46 -1.39 -10.01 -9.50
C GLN A 46 -1.80 -10.04 -8.02
N ASP A 47 -3.08 -10.21 -7.71
CA ASP A 47 -3.53 -10.58 -6.37
C ASP A 47 -3.36 -12.09 -6.11
N ASP A 48 -2.25 -12.68 -6.59
CA ASP A 48 -1.76 -13.94 -6.07
C ASP A 48 -1.12 -13.70 -4.70
N CYS A 49 -1.96 -13.32 -3.74
CA CYS A 49 -1.73 -13.67 -2.35
C CYS A 49 -2.37 -15.04 -2.15
N SER A 50 -1.91 -16.06 -2.90
CA SER A 50 -2.10 -17.43 -2.45
C SER A 50 -1.60 -17.46 -1.00
N PRO A 51 -2.45 -17.74 0.00
CA PRO A 51 -1.94 -17.91 1.34
C PRO A 51 -0.92 -19.03 1.25
N TYR A 52 0.34 -18.74 1.54
CA TYR A 52 1.38 -19.75 1.75
C TYR A 52 1.12 -20.52 3.07
N LEU A 53 -0.16 -20.81 3.32
CA LEU A 53 -0.78 -21.45 4.45
C LEU A 53 -2.01 -22.19 3.93
N ASP A 54 -1.80 -23.15 3.02
CA ASP A 54 -2.18 -24.55 3.28
C ASP A 54 -1.66 -25.47 2.15
N LEU A 55 -0.48 -26.05 2.34
CA LEU A 55 -0.35 -27.48 2.06
C LEU A 55 0.61 -28.11 3.07
N ASN A 56 0.20 -28.05 4.33
CA ASN A 56 0.59 -29.09 5.27
C ASN A 56 -0.19 -30.37 4.86
N ASN A 57 0.28 -31.08 3.84
CA ASN A 57 -0.16 -32.44 3.54
C ASN A 57 1.00 -33.24 2.91
N LYS A 58 1.87 -33.79 3.77
CA LYS A 58 1.87 -35.23 4.13
C LYS A 58 3.29 -35.71 4.47
#